data_AF-A0A834Y2V6-F1
#
_entry.id   AF-A0A834Y2V6-F1
#
_cell.length_a   1.000
_cell.length_b   1.000
_cell.length_c   1.000
_cell.angle_alpha   90.00
_cell.angle_beta   90.00
_cell.angle_gamma   90.00
#
_symmetry.space_group_name_H-M   'P 1'
#
loop_
_entity.id
_entity.type
_entity.pdbx_description
1 polymer ?
#
loop_
_entity_poly.entity_id
_entity_poly.type
_entity_poly.pdbx_seq_one_letter_code
_entity_poly.pdbx_strand_id
1 'polypeptide(L)'
;MNTSIIFFLLELFIFIKADDDCIKKEKLKCTGRPYFNVTLMAYYADYSSDISSDYLDMKDNKLSNLQDYIDGRANYVTAAMDIIPSLPYGSSICIPELNKHYRRQIKIQVRDYSVDLKGQGFKVVDICVRSEGDSYDKAVNRLVTIYI
;
A
#
# COMPACT_ATOMS: atom_id res chain seq x y z
N MET A 1 20.87 25.99 -38.83
CA MET A 1 20.64 25.31 -37.52
C MET A 1 20.91 23.83 -37.75
N ASN A 2 22.06 23.33 -37.28
CA ASN A 2 22.61 22.04 -37.72
C ASN A 2 21.73 20.88 -37.26
N THR A 3 21.21 20.10 -38.21
CA THR A 3 20.45 18.86 -38.02
C THR A 3 21.16 17.86 -37.10
N SER A 4 22.50 17.88 -37.09
CA SER A 4 23.34 17.07 -36.21
C SER A 4 23.24 17.45 -34.72
N ILE A 5 23.08 18.74 -34.41
CA ILE A 5 22.87 19.21 -33.02
C ILE A 5 21.49 18.78 -32.53
N ILE A 6 20.48 18.83 -33.40
CA ILE A 6 19.12 18.41 -33.07
C ILE A 6 19.07 16.91 -32.77
N PHE A 7 19.76 16.08 -33.56
CA PHE A 7 19.88 14.63 -33.31
C PHE A 7 20.57 14.32 -31.99
N PHE A 8 21.70 14.98 -31.69
CA PHE A 8 22.40 14.80 -30.43
C PHE A 8 21.56 15.20 -29.21
N LEU A 9 20.83 16.31 -29.29
CA LEU A 9 19.93 16.74 -28.23
C LEU A 9 18.78 15.73 -28.04
N LEU A 10 18.21 15.20 -29.13
CA LEU A 10 17.14 14.21 -29.07
C LEU A 10 17.60 12.92 -28.38
N GLU A 11 18.79 12.41 -28.71
CA GLU A 11 19.36 11.23 -28.05
C GLU A 11 19.58 11.48 -26.56
N LEU A 12 20.17 12.62 -26.19
CA LEU A 12 20.37 12.98 -24.78
C LEU A 12 19.05 13.06 -24.00
N PHE A 13 18.00 13.65 -24.58
CA PHE A 13 16.67 13.70 -23.98
C PHE A 13 16.07 12.30 -23.79
N ILE A 14 16.30 11.36 -24.73
CA ILE A 14 15.83 9.98 -24.60
C ILE A 14 16.56 9.26 -23.45
N PHE A 15 17.89 9.41 -23.36
CA PHE A 15 18.68 8.82 -22.27
C PHE A 15 18.26 9.33 -20.89
N ILE A 16 18.06 10.65 -20.74
CA ILE A 16 17.62 11.25 -19.47
C ILE A 16 16.25 10.69 -19.06
N LYS A 17 15.29 10.59 -20.00
CA LYS A 17 13.97 10.02 -19.68
C LYS A 17 14.04 8.54 -19.30
N ALA A 18 14.93 7.76 -19.92
CA ALA A 18 15.10 6.35 -19.60
C ALA A 18 15.66 6.16 -18.19
N ASP A 19 16.66 6.96 -17.79
CA ASP A 19 17.25 6.90 -16.45
C ASP A 19 16.22 7.27 -15.37
N ASP A 20 15.45 8.34 -15.58
CA ASP A 20 14.35 8.74 -14.69
C ASP A 20 13.30 7.63 -14.51
N ASP A 21 12.93 6.93 -15.57
CA ASP A 21 11.96 5.83 -15.51
C ASP A 21 12.52 4.61 -14.76
N CYS A 22 13.79 4.29 -14.97
CA CYS A 22 14.50 3.24 -14.23
C CYS A 22 14.53 3.56 -12.73
N ILE A 23 14.93 4.78 -12.35
CA ILE A 23 14.95 5.24 -10.96
C ILE A 23 13.55 5.20 -10.34
N LYS A 24 12.51 5.61 -11.08
CA LYS A 24 11.12 5.52 -10.61
C LYS A 24 10.70 4.08 -10.39
N LYS A 25 11.01 3.17 -11.30
CA LYS A 25 10.72 1.73 -11.14
C LYS A 25 11.46 1.12 -9.95
N GLU A 26 12.72 1.47 -9.76
CA GLU A 26 13.53 1.03 -8.62
C GLU A 26 12.86 1.41 -7.29
N LYS A 27 12.40 2.66 -7.18
CA LYS A 27 11.71 3.20 -6.00
C LYS A 27 10.36 2.55 -5.69
N LEU A 28 9.77 1.78 -6.63
CA LEU A 28 8.50 1.06 -6.42
C LEU A 28 8.68 -0.40 -6.03
N LYS A 29 9.90 -0.95 -6.14
CA LYS A 29 10.17 -2.35 -5.82
C LYS A 29 9.91 -2.63 -4.35
N CYS A 30 9.48 -3.87 -4.10
CA CYS A 30 9.39 -4.43 -2.77
C CYS A 30 10.56 -5.38 -2.54
N THR A 31 11.05 -5.42 -1.31
CA THR A 31 12.13 -6.31 -0.85
C THR A 31 11.64 -7.11 0.35
N GLY A 32 12.19 -8.30 0.58
CA GLY A 32 11.79 -9.17 1.68
C GLY A 32 11.28 -10.52 1.18
N ARG A 33 10.65 -11.28 2.08
CA ARG A 33 10.06 -12.59 1.74
C ARG A 33 8.71 -12.39 1.05
N PRO A 34 8.51 -12.93 -0.17
CA PRO A 34 7.24 -12.81 -0.86
C PRO A 34 6.22 -13.83 -0.34
N TYR A 35 4.97 -13.40 -0.27
CA TYR A 35 3.79 -14.23 -0.07
C TYR A 35 2.81 -13.95 -1.22
N PHE A 36 2.47 -15.00 -1.98
CA PHE A 36 1.69 -14.89 -3.22
C PHE A 36 0.22 -15.21 -2.98
N ASN A 37 -0.64 -14.76 -3.90
CA ASN A 37 -2.08 -15.01 -3.90
C ASN A 37 -2.75 -14.58 -2.58
N VAL A 38 -2.32 -13.43 -2.06
CA VAL A 38 -2.93 -12.80 -0.89
C VAL A 38 -4.16 -12.04 -1.37
N THR A 39 -5.31 -12.29 -0.74
CA THR A 39 -6.52 -11.51 -0.97
C THR A 39 -6.35 -10.17 -0.28
N LEU A 40 -6.24 -9.11 -1.09
CA LEU A 40 -6.32 -7.74 -0.62
C LEU A 40 -7.79 -7.31 -0.61
N MET A 41 -8.24 -6.80 0.53
CA MET A 41 -9.54 -6.16 0.68
C MET A 41 -9.38 -4.78 1.31
N ALA A 42 -10.49 -4.06 1.43
CA ALA A 42 -10.52 -2.76 2.09
C ALA A 42 -11.60 -2.72 3.18
N TYR A 43 -11.30 -1.95 4.22
CA TYR A 43 -12.24 -1.59 5.27
C TYR A 43 -12.09 -0.10 5.58
N TYR A 44 -13.09 0.50 6.19
CA TYR A 44 -13.06 1.91 6.58
C TYR A 44 -13.54 2.06 8.02
N ALA A 45 -13.10 3.13 8.68
CA ALA A 45 -13.48 3.42 10.05
C ALA A 45 -14.93 3.90 10.14
N ASP A 46 -15.71 3.36 11.08
CA ASP A 46 -17.00 3.91 11.49
C ASP A 46 -16.83 4.76 12.75
N TYR A 47 -16.59 6.06 12.56
CA TYR A 47 -16.46 7.02 13.65
C TYR A 47 -17.77 7.33 14.39
N SER A 48 -18.91 6.84 13.90
CA SER A 48 -20.20 6.97 14.58
C SER A 48 -20.51 5.79 15.49
N SER A 49 -19.71 4.72 15.42
CA SER A 49 -19.88 3.55 16.27
C SER A 49 -19.47 3.82 17.72
N ASP A 50 -20.21 3.21 18.66
CA ASP A 50 -19.86 3.16 20.08
C ASP A 50 -18.76 2.12 20.38
N ILE A 51 -18.37 1.30 19.40
CA ILE A 51 -17.38 0.25 19.54
C ILE A 51 -16.02 0.77 19.06
N SER A 52 -15.03 0.82 19.97
CA SER A 52 -13.71 1.39 19.66
C SER A 52 -12.97 0.69 18.52
N SER A 53 -13.15 -0.62 18.36
CA SER A 53 -12.52 -1.39 17.27
C SER A 53 -12.99 -0.98 15.89
N ASP A 54 -14.09 -0.24 15.78
CA ASP A 54 -14.61 0.19 14.48
C ASP A 54 -13.86 1.43 13.95
N TYR A 55 -13.06 2.10 14.79
CA TYR A 55 -12.31 3.31 14.40
C TYR A 55 -10.91 3.44 15.00
N LEU A 56 -10.49 2.51 15.87
CA LEU A 56 -9.14 2.43 16.44
C LEU A 56 -8.49 1.08 16.12
N ASP A 57 -7.15 1.08 16.08
CA ASP A 57 -6.35 -0.13 15.90
C ASP A 57 -6.27 -0.99 17.19
N MET A 58 -5.59 -2.14 17.12
CA MET A 58 -5.46 -3.09 18.24
C MET A 58 -4.73 -2.53 19.48
N LYS A 59 -4.20 -1.30 19.41
CA LYS A 59 -3.55 -0.56 20.49
C LYS A 59 -4.24 0.78 20.77
N ASP A 60 -5.52 0.91 20.40
CA ASP A 60 -6.35 2.09 20.60
C ASP A 60 -5.83 3.37 19.89
N ASN A 61 -5.03 3.23 18.82
CA ASN A 61 -4.59 4.38 18.02
C ASN A 61 -5.52 4.60 16.83
N LYS A 62 -5.67 5.86 16.40
CA LYS A 62 -6.46 6.19 15.21
C LYS A 62 -5.92 5.49 13.96
N LEU A 63 -6.81 4.90 13.20
CA LEU A 63 -6.51 4.30 11.90
C LEU A 63 -6.00 5.35 10.91
N SER A 64 -4.94 5.02 10.17
CA SER A 64 -4.41 5.88 9.10
C SER A 64 -4.83 5.31 7.75
N ASN A 65 -5.73 6.00 7.04
CA ASN A 65 -6.26 5.50 5.77
C ASN A 65 -5.34 5.79 4.57
N LEU A 66 -5.54 5.01 3.51
CA LEU A 66 -4.78 5.09 2.26
C LEU A 66 -4.86 6.47 1.60
N GLN A 67 -6.04 7.07 1.53
CA GLN A 67 -6.23 8.35 0.86
C GLN A 67 -5.52 9.48 1.61
N ASP A 68 -5.53 9.48 2.94
CA ASP A 68 -4.79 10.45 3.74
C ASP A 68 -3.28 10.31 3.58
N TYR A 69 -2.78 9.08 3.43
CA TYR A 69 -1.37 8.85 3.09
C TYR A 69 -1.02 9.39 1.69
N ILE A 70 -1.89 9.16 0.70
CA ILE A 70 -1.72 9.68 -0.67
C ILE A 70 -1.70 11.21 -0.67
N ASP A 71 -2.62 11.82 0.08
CA ASP A 71 -2.73 13.27 0.24
C ASP A 71 -1.61 13.88 1.11
N GLY A 72 -0.71 13.06 1.68
CA GLY A 72 0.39 13.52 2.53
C GLY A 72 -0.02 13.95 3.95
N ARG A 73 -1.22 13.55 4.39
CA ARG A 73 -1.76 13.81 5.74
C ARG A 73 -1.45 12.69 6.75
N ALA A 74 -1.04 11.52 6.27
CA ALA A 74 -0.62 10.40 7.11
C ALA A 74 0.78 9.90 6.75
N ASN A 75 1.50 9.38 7.73
CA ASN A 75 2.87 8.86 7.57
C ASN A 75 2.93 7.39 7.15
N TYR A 76 1.82 6.67 7.26
CA TYR A 76 1.65 5.28 6.88
C TYR A 76 0.17 4.99 6.62
N VAL A 77 -0.11 3.80 6.10
CA VAL A 77 -1.45 3.23 5.94
C VAL A 77 -1.60 2.07 6.91
N THR A 78 -2.68 2.06 7.69
CA THR A 78 -3.02 0.93 8.57
C THR A 78 -3.53 -0.24 7.74
N ALA A 79 -3.02 -1.42 8.03
CA ALA A 79 -3.55 -2.68 7.53
C ALA A 79 -3.95 -3.59 8.70
N ALA A 80 -4.97 -4.39 8.47
CA ALA A 80 -5.37 -5.49 9.34
C ALA A 80 -4.94 -6.84 8.74
N MET A 81 -4.42 -7.72 9.60
CA MET A 81 -4.05 -9.09 9.26
C MET A 81 -4.37 -10.03 10.43
N ASP A 82 -4.27 -11.34 10.21
CA ASP A 82 -4.33 -12.32 11.29
C ASP A 82 -3.25 -12.07 12.35
N ILE A 83 -3.60 -12.27 13.62
CA ILE A 83 -2.68 -12.24 14.76
C ILE A 83 -1.75 -13.49 14.77
N ILE A 84 -2.16 -14.57 14.09
CA ILE A 84 -1.40 -15.82 13.97
C ILE A 84 -0.90 -15.94 12.52
N PRO A 85 0.01 -15.04 12.17
CA PRO A 85 1.42 -15.17 12.53
C PRO A 85 1.83 -14.02 13.45
N SER A 86 2.76 -14.27 14.39
CA SER A 86 3.24 -13.29 15.38
C SER A 86 4.05 -12.12 14.79
N LEU A 87 3.50 -11.42 13.80
CA LEU A 87 4.00 -10.16 13.29
C LEU A 87 3.99 -9.14 14.44
N PRO A 88 5.13 -8.51 14.77
CA PRO A 88 5.13 -7.40 15.69
C PRO A 88 4.18 -6.30 15.23
N TYR A 89 3.46 -5.69 16.16
CA TYR A 89 2.65 -4.50 15.88
C TYR A 89 3.46 -3.42 15.14
N GLY A 90 2.93 -2.90 14.05
CA GLY A 90 3.60 -1.93 13.19
C GLY A 90 4.54 -2.54 12.15
N SER A 91 4.55 -3.87 12.00
CA SER A 91 5.30 -4.57 10.94
C SER A 91 4.98 -3.96 9.58
N SER A 92 6.01 -3.64 8.82
CA SER A 92 5.84 -3.04 7.50
C SER A 92 5.63 -4.14 6.47
N ILE A 93 4.67 -3.94 5.57
CA ILE A 93 4.47 -4.79 4.40
C ILE A 93 4.56 -3.93 3.14
N CYS A 94 4.97 -4.54 2.04
CA CYS A 94 5.04 -3.89 0.74
C CYS A 94 4.21 -4.65 -0.28
N ILE A 95 3.37 -3.92 -1.03
CA ILE A 95 2.48 -4.48 -2.06
C ILE A 95 2.83 -3.83 -3.40
N PRO A 96 3.55 -4.52 -4.30
CA PRO A 96 4.02 -3.93 -5.54
C PRO A 96 2.86 -3.51 -6.46
N GLU A 97 1.73 -4.19 -6.42
CA GLU A 97 0.52 -3.84 -7.18
C GLU A 97 -0.04 -2.49 -6.76
N LEU A 98 -0.11 -2.19 -5.46
CA LEU A 98 -0.53 -0.88 -4.96
C LEU A 98 0.52 0.19 -5.28
N ASN A 99 1.80 -0.11 -5.10
CA ASN A 99 2.88 0.84 -5.43
C ASN A 99 2.82 1.24 -6.90
N LYS A 100 2.59 0.27 -7.79
CA LYS A 100 2.43 0.50 -9.22
C LYS A 100 1.17 1.31 -9.54
N HIS A 101 0.05 1.00 -8.89
CA HIS A 101 -1.22 1.71 -9.10
C HIS A 101 -1.09 3.20 -8.75
N TYR A 102 -0.58 3.51 -7.56
CA TYR A 102 -0.43 4.88 -7.07
C TYR A 102 0.88 5.57 -7.50
N ARG A 103 1.74 4.86 -8.24
CA ARG A 103 3.06 5.33 -8.72
C ARG A 103 3.96 5.90 -7.62
N ARG A 104 3.84 5.34 -6.41
CA ARG A 104 4.68 5.66 -5.25
C ARG A 104 4.74 4.47 -4.32
N GLN A 105 5.79 4.36 -3.51
CA GLN A 105 5.77 3.40 -2.41
C GLN A 105 4.70 3.80 -1.38
N ILE A 106 3.81 2.87 -1.07
CA ILE A 106 2.83 3.00 0.00
C ILE A 106 3.43 2.37 1.25
N LYS A 107 3.63 3.17 2.29
CA LYS A 107 4.14 2.68 3.57
C LYS A 107 3.00 2.06 4.36
N ILE A 108 2.83 0.74 4.26
CA ILE A 108 1.75 0.00 4.91
C ILE A 108 2.28 -0.62 6.20
N GLN A 109 1.52 -0.51 7.29
CA GLN A 109 1.86 -1.10 8.58
C GLN A 109 0.70 -1.93 9.12
N VAL A 110 1.01 -3.19 9.46
CA VAL A 110 0.07 -4.11 10.11
C VAL A 110 -0.04 -3.70 11.57
N ARG A 111 -1.16 -3.07 11.91
CA ARG A 111 -1.44 -2.51 13.24
C ARG A 111 -2.79 -2.93 13.78
N ASP A 112 -3.60 -3.55 12.94
CA ASP A 112 -4.99 -3.84 13.24
C ASP A 112 -5.30 -5.32 13.01
N TYR A 113 -6.46 -5.75 13.49
CA TYR A 113 -6.95 -7.12 13.38
C TYR A 113 -8.48 -7.13 13.43
N SER A 114 -9.09 -8.04 12.69
CA SER A 114 -10.50 -8.39 12.82
C SER A 114 -10.66 -9.86 13.15
N VAL A 115 -11.72 -10.20 13.88
CA VAL A 115 -12.11 -11.60 14.17
C VAL A 115 -12.27 -12.45 12.91
N ASP A 116 -12.65 -11.83 11.79
CA ASP A 116 -12.82 -12.50 10.50
C ASP A 116 -11.48 -12.90 9.85
N LEU A 117 -10.38 -12.29 10.29
CA LEU A 117 -9.03 -12.59 9.82
C LEU A 117 -8.35 -13.71 10.61
N LYS A 118 -8.97 -14.20 11.69
CA LYS A 118 -8.38 -15.23 12.55
C LYS A 118 -8.12 -16.54 11.79
N GLY A 119 -6.90 -17.04 11.86
CA GLY A 119 -6.47 -18.27 11.19
C GLY A 119 -6.16 -18.11 9.70
N GLN A 120 -6.24 -16.90 9.14
CA GLN A 120 -5.91 -16.63 7.74
C GLN A 120 -4.39 -16.49 7.50
N GLY A 121 -3.59 -16.29 8.54
CA GLY A 121 -2.16 -16.10 8.39
C GLY A 121 -1.83 -14.90 7.49
N PHE A 122 -1.07 -15.15 6.42
CA PHE A 122 -0.73 -14.16 5.39
C PHE A 122 -1.65 -14.22 4.16
N LYS A 123 -2.80 -14.91 4.22
CA LYS A 123 -3.68 -15.10 3.05
C LYS A 123 -4.59 -13.92 2.77
N VAL A 124 -4.89 -13.10 3.78
CA VAL A 124 -5.79 -11.95 3.67
C VAL A 124 -5.14 -10.75 4.32
N VAL A 125 -5.29 -9.58 3.68
CA VAL A 125 -4.87 -8.28 4.20
C VAL A 125 -5.99 -7.29 3.91
N ASP A 126 -6.45 -6.59 4.93
CA ASP A 126 -7.42 -5.51 4.78
C ASP A 126 -6.70 -4.16 4.89
N ILE A 127 -6.89 -3.29 3.90
CA ILE A 127 -6.33 -1.94 3.89
C ILE A 127 -7.35 -0.95 4.40
N CYS A 128 -6.96 -0.12 5.37
CA CYS A 128 -7.80 0.97 5.83
C CYS A 128 -7.92 2.03 4.73
N VAL A 129 -9.14 2.29 4.27
CA VAL A 129 -9.51 3.35 3.33
C VAL A 129 -10.40 4.38 4.02
N ARG A 130 -10.52 5.57 3.41
CA ARG A 130 -11.16 6.72 4.04
C ARG A 130 -12.68 6.56 4.19
N SER A 131 -13.33 5.92 3.23
CA SER A 131 -14.78 5.86 3.16
C SER A 131 -15.29 4.56 2.54
N GLU A 132 -16.59 4.32 2.67
CA GLU A 132 -17.28 3.24 1.98
C GLU A 132 -17.06 3.29 0.46
N GLY A 133 -17.14 4.47 -0.15
CA GLY A 133 -16.91 4.63 -1.58
C GLY A 133 -15.51 4.21 -2.02
N ASP A 134 -14.49 4.52 -1.20
CA ASP A 134 -13.11 4.08 -1.45
C ASP A 134 -12.93 2.56 -1.28
N SER A 135 -13.79 1.92 -0.48
CA SER A 135 -13.73 0.48 -0.24
C SER A 135 -14.12 -0.35 -1.47
N TYR A 136 -14.75 0.27 -2.48
CA TYR A 136 -15.10 -0.37 -3.74
C TYR A 136 -14.01 -0.28 -4.82
N ASP A 137 -12.89 0.42 -4.57
CA ASP A 137 -11.81 0.52 -5.55
C ASP A 137 -11.18 -0.87 -5.81
N LYS A 138 -11.09 -1.25 -7.09
CA LYS A 138 -10.47 -2.50 -7.53
C LYS A 138 -8.96 -2.57 -7.21
N ALA A 139 -8.30 -1.44 -7.00
CA ALA A 139 -6.91 -1.38 -6.58
C ALA A 139 -6.69 -2.07 -5.22
N VAL A 140 -7.68 -1.99 -4.34
CA VAL A 140 -7.64 -2.55 -2.97
C VAL A 140 -8.52 -3.80 -2.81
N ASN A 141 -9.08 -4.34 -3.89
CA ASN A 141 -9.92 -5.55 -3.90
C ASN A 141 -9.47 -6.53 -4.98
N ARG A 142 -8.37 -7.26 -4.73
CA ARG A 142 -7.73 -8.14 -5.70
C ARG A 142 -6.73 -9.09 -5.07
N LEU A 143 -6.32 -10.11 -5.81
CA LEU A 143 -5.13 -10.88 -5.45
C LEU A 143 -3.86 -10.05 -5.68
N VAL A 144 -2.95 -10.13 -4.72
CA VAL A 144 -1.65 -9.44 -4.72
C VAL A 144 -0.53 -10.33 -4.19
N THR A 145 0.69 -9.85 -4.36
CA THR A 145 1.86 -10.33 -3.62
C THR A 145 2.14 -9.37 -2.47
N ILE A 146 2.41 -9.88 -1.27
CA ILE A 146 2.95 -9.04 -0.19
C ILE A 146 4.39 -9.43 0.11
N TYR A 147 5.20 -8.44 0.46
CA TYR A 147 6.57 -8.62 0.93
C TYR A 147 6.67 -8.17 2.37
N ILE A 148 7.36 -8.98 3.18
CA ILE A 148 7.62 -8.76 4.60
C ILE A 148 9.12 -8.85 4.84
#